data_AF-A0A257ADF0-F1
#
_entry.id   AF-A0A257ADF0-F1
#
_cell.length_a   1.000
_cell.length_b   1.000
_cell.length_c   1.000
_cell.angle_alpha   90.00
_cell.angle_beta   90.00
_cell.angle_gamma   90.00
#
_symmetry.space_group_name_H-M   'P 1'
#
loop_
_entity.id
_entity.type
_entity.pdbx_description
1 polymer ?
#
loop_
_entity_poly.entity_id
_entity_poly.type
_entity_poly.pdbx_seq_one_letter_code
_entity_poly.pdbx_strand_id
1 'polypeptide(L)'
;MKWKPELEEFLSGKTEGEVFEKSTIFNILKLMNKGEVETIDFPISTGKEGNVFRGRKGKQLIAVKIYRINTITFRNISNYLKYEERLPKKRDRRSIIYAWAQKEFSNLKKLYDAGVRVPEPIAMEGNVIVMEYIGDEEIAAPLLKGPF
;
A
#
# COMPACT_ATOMS: atom_id res chain seq x y z
N MET A 1 -0.72 -23.52 -10.02
CA MET A 1 -1.09 -22.30 -10.77
C MET A 1 0.19 -21.74 -11.35
N LYS A 2 0.39 -21.82 -12.67
CA LYS A 2 1.56 -21.23 -13.36
C LYS A 2 1.20 -19.79 -13.71
N TRP A 3 2.05 -18.85 -13.32
CA TRP A 3 1.87 -17.44 -13.65
C TRP A 3 2.28 -17.18 -15.10
N LYS A 4 1.77 -16.10 -15.69
CA LYS A 4 2.21 -15.69 -17.04
C LYS A 4 3.68 -15.21 -16.98
N PRO A 5 4.49 -15.47 -18.01
CA PRO A 5 5.91 -15.08 -18.05
C PRO A 5 6.14 -13.59 -17.79
N GLU A 6 5.23 -12.72 -18.26
CA GLU A 6 5.32 -11.26 -18.05
C GLU A 6 5.25 -10.86 -16.57
N LEU A 7 4.53 -11.64 -15.76
CA LEU A 7 4.41 -11.45 -14.32
C LEU A 7 5.70 -11.86 -13.61
N GLU A 8 6.40 -12.90 -14.09
CA GLU A 8 7.68 -13.32 -13.50
C GLU A 8 8.80 -12.32 -13.82
N GLU A 9 8.78 -11.72 -15.00
CA GLU A 9 9.71 -10.67 -15.40
C GLU A 9 9.51 -9.39 -14.57
N PHE A 10 8.26 -8.96 -14.36
CA PHE A 10 7.92 -7.86 -13.46
C PHE A 10 8.41 -8.10 -12.02
N LEU A 11 8.26 -9.33 -11.52
CA LEU A 11 8.74 -9.72 -10.19
C LEU A 11 10.26 -9.81 -10.06
N SER A 12 10.97 -9.95 -11.18
CA SER A 12 12.43 -10.08 -11.24
C SER A 12 13.17 -8.73 -11.25
N GLY A 13 12.45 -7.62 -11.42
CA GLY A 13 12.99 -6.26 -11.31
C GLY A 13 13.57 -6.00 -9.92
N LYS A 14 14.92 -6.04 -9.82
CA LYS A 14 15.69 -6.03 -8.56
C LYS A 14 15.36 -4.89 -7.57
N THR A 15 14.75 -3.79 -8.01
CA THR A 15 14.44 -2.62 -7.16
C THR A 15 12.98 -2.61 -6.67
N GLU A 16 12.08 -3.31 -7.35
CA GLU A 16 10.64 -3.38 -7.04
C GLU A 16 10.24 -4.69 -6.34
N GLY A 17 11.04 -5.75 -6.52
CA GLY A 17 10.80 -7.08 -5.95
C GLY A 17 10.73 -7.16 -4.41
N GLU A 18 11.10 -6.11 -3.67
CA GLU A 18 11.03 -6.11 -2.20
C GLU A 18 9.60 -6.00 -1.64
N VAL A 19 8.64 -5.49 -2.42
CA VAL A 19 7.24 -5.32 -1.97
C VAL A 19 6.26 -6.27 -2.66
N PHE A 20 6.57 -6.72 -3.87
CA PHE A 20 5.73 -7.60 -4.69
C PHE A 20 5.95 -9.08 -4.40
N GLU A 21 5.87 -9.48 -3.14
CA GLU A 21 5.83 -10.91 -2.79
C GLU A 21 4.51 -11.54 -3.23
N LYS A 22 4.49 -12.87 -3.41
CA LYS A 22 3.30 -13.63 -3.88
C LYS A 22 2.00 -13.21 -3.18
N SER A 23 2.03 -13.01 -1.86
CA SER A 23 0.83 -12.60 -1.12
C SER A 23 0.36 -11.18 -1.42
N THR A 24 1.28 -10.24 -1.65
CA THR A 24 0.97 -8.88 -2.11
C THR A 24 0.35 -8.91 -3.51
N ILE A 25 0.92 -9.70 -4.42
CA ILE A 25 0.38 -9.86 -5.79
C ILE A 25 -1.06 -10.36 -5.73
N PHE A 26 -1.35 -11.38 -4.89
CA PHE A 26 -2.71 -11.87 -4.71
C PHE A 26 -3.66 -10.78 -4.20
N ASN A 27 -3.20 -9.90 -3.29
CA ASN A 27 -4.01 -8.78 -2.81
C ASN A 27 -4.29 -7.75 -3.92
N ILE A 28 -3.28 -7.43 -4.74
CA ILE A 28 -3.43 -6.55 -5.89
C ILE A 28 -4.43 -7.14 -6.89
N LEU A 29 -4.28 -8.42 -7.25
CA LEU A 29 -5.20 -9.09 -8.18
C LEU A 29 -6.65 -9.07 -7.68
N LYS A 30 -6.88 -9.21 -6.37
CA LYS A 30 -8.23 -9.05 -5.82
C LYS A 30 -8.77 -7.64 -5.97
N LEU A 31 -7.93 -6.61 -5.78
CA LEU A 31 -8.32 -5.21 -6.02
C LEU A 31 -8.63 -4.97 -7.50
N MET A 32 -7.84 -5.56 -8.41
CA MET A 32 -8.09 -5.49 -9.85
C MET A 32 -9.39 -6.19 -10.25
N ASN A 33 -9.65 -7.38 -9.71
CA ASN A 33 -10.90 -8.11 -9.95
C ASN A 33 -12.14 -7.38 -9.40
N LYS A 34 -11.97 -6.55 -8.38
CA LYS A 34 -13.02 -5.67 -7.84
C LYS A 34 -13.20 -4.37 -8.66
N GLY A 35 -12.33 -4.11 -9.64
CA GLY A 35 -12.33 -2.87 -10.41
C GLY A 35 -11.81 -1.66 -9.65
N GLU A 36 -11.08 -1.86 -8.54
CA GLU A 36 -10.53 -0.77 -7.74
C GLU A 36 -9.18 -0.26 -8.27
N VAL A 37 -8.48 -1.10 -9.03
CA VAL A 37 -7.19 -0.80 -9.67
C VAL A 37 -7.17 -1.46 -11.04
N GLU A 38 -6.83 -0.74 -12.09
CA GLU A 38 -6.64 -1.28 -13.44
C GLU A 38 -5.16 -1.40 -13.78
N THR A 39 -4.36 -0.37 -13.46
CA THR A 39 -2.91 -0.38 -13.65
C THR A 39 -2.20 0.14 -12.41
N ILE A 40 -0.99 -0.37 -12.20
CA ILE A 40 -0.01 0.20 -11.28
C ILE A 40 1.17 0.62 -12.15
N ASP A 41 1.51 1.90 -12.08
CA ASP A 41 2.58 2.51 -12.86
C ASP A 41 3.88 2.51 -12.02
N PHE A 42 4.65 3.59 -12.06
CA PHE A 42 5.92 3.74 -11.35
C PHE A 42 5.75 4.14 -9.87
N PRO A 43 6.75 3.85 -9.02
CA PRO A 43 6.78 4.31 -7.63
C PRO A 43 6.85 5.84 -7.55
N ILE A 44 5.96 6.43 -6.75
CA ILE A 44 5.95 7.87 -6.44
C ILE A 44 6.64 8.20 -5.12
N SER A 45 6.74 7.23 -4.21
CA SER A 45 7.49 7.37 -2.96
C SER A 45 7.97 6.01 -2.47
N THR A 46 9.22 5.94 -2.03
CA THR A 46 9.80 4.76 -1.38
C THR A 46 10.17 5.09 0.06
N GLY A 47 9.80 4.21 0.99
CA GLY A 47 10.03 4.43 2.41
C GLY A 47 10.36 3.13 3.13
N LYS A 48 10.74 3.25 4.42
CA LYS A 48 11.12 2.10 5.25
C LYS A 48 9.97 1.10 5.43
N GLU A 49 8.74 1.59 5.50
CA GLU A 49 7.55 0.81 5.85
C GLU A 49 6.77 0.31 4.63
N GLY A 50 6.99 0.92 3.47
CA GLY A 50 6.19 0.69 2.27
C GLY A 50 6.62 1.55 1.11
N ASN A 51 6.09 1.21 -0.06
CA ASN A 51 6.20 2.03 -1.26
C ASN A 51 4.80 2.54 -1.63
N VAL A 52 4.74 3.71 -2.23
CA VAL A 52 3.53 4.25 -2.84
C VAL A 52 3.77 4.31 -4.34
N PHE A 53 2.83 3.78 -5.10
CA PHE A 53 2.84 3.76 -6.56
C PHE A 53 1.70 4.63 -7.08
N ARG A 54 1.89 5.20 -8.26
CA ARG A 54 0.76 5.72 -9.03
C ARG A 54 0.02 4.55 -9.67
N GLY A 55 -1.29 4.67 -9.83
CA GLY A 55 -2.08 3.72 -10.59
C GLY A 55 -3.29 4.39 -11.22
N ARG A 56 -4.12 3.59 -11.90
CA ARG A 56 -5.36 4.06 -12.52
C ARG A 56 -6.56 3.21 -12.13
N LYS A 57 -7.73 3.85 -12.03
CA LYS A 57 -9.06 3.25 -12.00
C LYS A 57 -9.90 3.92 -13.09
N GLY A 58 -9.96 3.31 -14.27
CA GLY A 58 -10.48 3.94 -15.47
C GLY A 58 -9.67 5.19 -15.82
N LYS A 59 -10.35 6.34 -15.89
CA LYS A 59 -9.70 7.65 -16.15
C LYS A 59 -9.12 8.32 -14.91
N GLN A 60 -9.41 7.81 -13.71
CA GLN A 60 -8.99 8.42 -12.45
C GLN A 60 -7.59 7.94 -12.06
N LEU A 61 -6.71 8.89 -11.70
CA LEU A 61 -5.44 8.59 -11.04
C LEU A 61 -5.68 8.21 -9.57
N ILE A 62 -4.98 7.18 -9.11
CA ILE A 62 -5.01 6.69 -7.74
C ILE A 62 -3.60 6.49 -7.21
N ALA A 63 -3.46 6.56 -5.88
CA ALA A 63 -2.24 6.17 -5.19
C ALA A 63 -2.44 4.77 -4.58
N VAL A 64 -1.48 3.89 -4.82
CA VAL A 64 -1.47 2.51 -4.30
C VAL A 64 -0.31 2.37 -3.33
N LYS A 65 -0.62 2.38 -2.03
CA LYS A 65 0.36 2.17 -0.97
C LYS A 65 0.47 0.69 -0.63
N ILE A 66 1.69 0.17 -0.68
CA ILE A 66 2.01 -1.24 -0.41
C ILE A 66 2.98 -1.30 0.77
N TYR A 67 2.54 -1.89 1.89
CA TYR A 67 3.43 -2.13 3.02
C TYR A 67 4.35 -3.31 2.78
N ARG A 68 5.60 -3.17 3.23
CA ARG A 68 6.61 -4.22 3.16
C ARG A 68 6.34 -5.27 4.24
N ILE A 69 6.18 -6.52 3.82
CA ILE A 69 5.94 -7.61 4.78
C ILE A 69 7.25 -7.99 5.48
N ASN A 70 8.38 -8.05 4.76
CA ASN A 70 9.61 -8.67 5.29
C ASN A 70 10.67 -7.73 5.89
N THR A 71 10.50 -6.41 5.80
CA THR A 71 11.52 -5.47 6.31
C THR A 71 11.41 -5.19 7.81
N ILE A 72 10.35 -5.63 8.48
CA ILE A 72 10.14 -5.33 9.90
C ILE A 72 10.81 -6.33 10.84
N THR A 73 11.57 -5.81 11.81
CA THR A 73 12.20 -6.63 12.85
C THR A 73 11.20 -7.07 13.92
N PHE A 74 11.48 -8.18 14.61
CA PHE A 74 10.67 -8.63 15.75
C PHE A 74 10.58 -7.59 16.88
N ARG A 75 11.62 -6.76 17.05
CA ARG A 75 11.64 -5.68 18.05
C ARG A 75 10.66 -4.56 17.70
N ASN A 76 10.56 -4.21 16.42
CA ASN A 76 9.61 -3.19 15.97
C ASN A 76 8.18 -3.67 16.17
N ILE A 77 7.91 -4.94 15.83
CA ILE A 77 6.63 -5.59 16.09
C ILE A 77 6.30 -5.56 17.59
N SER A 78 7.20 -6.03 18.45
CA SER A 78 6.90 -6.15 19.88
C SER A 78 6.65 -4.79 20.52
N ASN A 79 7.37 -3.75 20.10
CA ASN A 79 7.12 -2.40 20.56
C ASN A 79 5.77 -1.85 20.10
N TYR A 80 5.36 -2.09 18.85
CA TYR A 80 4.04 -1.71 18.39
C TYR A 80 2.93 -2.40 19.20
N LEU A 81 3.04 -3.71 19.40
CA LEU A 81 2.01 -4.50 20.08
C LEU A 81 1.81 -4.09 21.55
N LYS A 82 2.78 -3.43 22.19
CA LYS A 82 2.64 -2.92 23.56
C LYS A 82 1.57 -1.83 23.69
N TYR A 83 1.35 -1.05 22.64
CA TYR A 83 0.47 0.12 22.66
C TYR A 83 -0.84 -0.12 21.90
N GLU A 84 -1.08 -1.35 21.43
CA GLU A 84 -2.23 -1.66 20.62
C GLU A 84 -3.29 -2.40 21.44
N GLU A 85 -4.43 -1.75 21.67
CA GLU A 85 -5.56 -2.35 22.39
C GLU A 85 -6.16 -3.55 21.65
N ARG A 86 -6.11 -3.52 20.31
CA ARG A 86 -6.69 -4.55 19.42
C ARG A 86 -5.60 -5.29 18.68
N LEU A 87 -5.11 -6.37 19.29
CA LEU A 87 -4.10 -7.22 18.68
C LEU A 87 -4.72 -8.12 17.59
N PRO A 88 -4.00 -8.40 16.50
CA PRO A 88 -4.43 -9.39 15.53
C PRO A 88 -4.52 -10.78 16.19
N LYS A 89 -5.49 -11.59 15.77
CA LYS A 89 -5.70 -12.96 16.27
C LYS A 89 -4.46 -13.85 16.12
N LYS A 90 -3.70 -13.63 15.03
CA LYS A 90 -2.41 -14.27 14.79
C LYS A 90 -1.30 -13.24 14.97
N ARG A 91 -0.23 -13.61 15.69
CA ARG A 91 0.92 -12.74 15.98
C ARG A 91 2.07 -12.95 14.99
N ASP A 92 1.78 -13.43 13.79
CA ASP A 92 2.76 -13.51 12.71
C ASP A 92 2.93 -12.14 12.03
N ARG A 93 4.13 -11.92 11.46
CA ARG A 93 4.53 -10.66 10.83
C ARG A 93 3.50 -10.14 9.83
N ARG A 94 2.96 -11.02 8.97
CA ARG A 94 1.98 -10.64 7.95
C ARG A 94 0.68 -10.15 8.57
N SER A 95 0.14 -10.88 9.55
CA SER A 95 -1.09 -10.48 10.25
C SER A 95 -0.95 -9.13 10.95
N ILE A 96 0.24 -8.83 11.48
CA ILE A 96 0.55 -7.52 12.09
C ILE A 96 0.60 -6.41 11.04
N ILE A 97 1.30 -6.62 9.92
CA ILE A 97 1.34 -5.64 8.82
C ILE A 97 -0.06 -5.38 8.25
N TYR A 98 -0.91 -6.40 8.15
CA TYR A 98 -2.29 -6.22 7.69
C TYR A 98 -3.11 -5.42 8.69
N ALA A 99 -2.90 -5.62 10.00
CA ALA A 99 -3.54 -4.80 11.03
C ALA A 99 -3.08 -3.34 10.95
N TRP A 100 -1.82 -3.08 10.61
CA TRP A 100 -1.31 -1.71 10.42
C TRP A 100 -1.94 -1.02 9.23
N ALA A 101 -1.97 -1.70 8.08
CA ALA A 101 -2.64 -1.20 6.89
C ALA A 101 -4.13 -0.94 7.17
N GLN A 102 -4.81 -1.82 7.92
CA GLN A 102 -6.20 -1.64 8.31
C GLN A 102 -6.39 -0.42 9.20
N LYS A 103 -5.47 -0.19 10.14
CA LYS A 103 -5.50 0.98 11.02
C LYS A 103 -5.29 2.26 10.22
N GLU A 104 -4.33 2.30 9.31
CA GLU A 104 -4.11 3.47 8.44
C GLU A 104 -5.33 3.76 7.57
N PHE A 105 -5.87 2.76 6.88
CA PHE A 105 -7.09 2.91 6.09
C PHE A 105 -8.27 3.43 6.93
N SER A 106 -8.45 2.88 8.13
CA SER A 106 -9.53 3.31 9.04
C SER A 106 -9.32 4.73 9.55
N ASN A 107 -8.07 5.13 9.79
CA ASN A 107 -7.74 6.48 10.22
C ASN A 107 -7.95 7.50 9.09
N LEU A 108 -7.47 7.19 7.87
CA LEU A 108 -7.75 8.01 6.69
C LEU A 108 -9.25 8.18 6.51
N LYS A 109 -10.03 7.12 6.66
CA LYS A 109 -11.49 7.18 6.50
C LYS A 109 -12.13 8.11 7.53
N LYS A 110 -11.77 7.96 8.80
CA LYS A 110 -12.26 8.85 9.87
C LYS A 110 -11.89 10.31 9.65
N LEU A 111 -10.66 10.58 9.19
CA LEU A 111 -10.19 11.94 8.94
C LEU A 111 -10.89 12.56 7.73
N TYR A 112 -11.05 11.80 6.64
CA TYR A 112 -11.77 12.22 5.45
C TYR A 112 -13.24 12.50 5.77
N ASP A 113 -13.92 11.58 6.47
CA ASP A 113 -15.32 11.73 6.91
C ASP A 113 -15.51 12.96 7.83
N ALA A 114 -14.47 13.36 8.56
CA ALA A 114 -14.44 14.55 9.40
C ALA A 114 -14.09 15.86 8.64
N GLY A 115 -13.90 15.80 7.32
CA GLY A 115 -13.57 16.95 6.47
C GLY A 115 -12.11 17.41 6.55
N VAL A 116 -11.22 16.60 7.14
CA VAL A 116 -9.78 16.89 7.14
C VAL A 116 -9.23 16.67 5.74
N ARG A 117 -8.36 17.56 5.27
CA ARG A 117 -7.65 17.41 3.98
C ARG A 117 -6.62 16.27 4.06
N VAL A 118 -7.09 15.06 3.78
CA VAL A 118 -6.30 13.83 3.61
C VAL A 118 -6.72 13.16 2.31
N PRO A 119 -5.88 12.30 1.71
CA PRO A 119 -6.29 11.52 0.54
C PRO A 119 -7.53 10.67 0.85
N GLU A 120 -8.53 10.73 -0.01
CA GLU A 120 -9.72 9.89 0.10
C GLU A 120 -9.32 8.40 0.09
N PRO A 121 -9.68 7.60 1.11
CA PRO A 121 -9.43 6.15 1.09
C PRO A 121 -10.48 5.44 0.24
N ILE A 122 -10.03 4.74 -0.81
CA ILE A 122 -10.91 4.09 -1.79
C ILE A 122 -11.14 2.62 -1.42
N ALA A 123 -10.06 1.85 -1.29
CA ALA A 123 -10.13 0.41 -1.04
C ALA A 123 -8.90 -0.12 -0.30
N MET A 124 -9.01 -1.32 0.25
CA MET A 124 -7.89 -2.01 0.90
C MET A 124 -8.01 -3.52 0.71
N GLU A 125 -6.87 -4.18 0.51
CA GLU A 125 -6.75 -5.63 0.57
C GLU A 125 -5.39 -6.02 1.18
N GLY A 126 -5.42 -6.71 2.32
CA GLY A 126 -4.21 -7.19 3.01
C GLY A 126 -3.25 -6.07 3.38
N ASN A 127 -2.11 -5.98 2.69
CA ASN A 127 -1.08 -4.94 2.88
C ASN A 127 -1.13 -3.81 1.84
N VAL A 128 -2.20 -3.73 1.04
CA VAL A 128 -2.36 -2.76 -0.04
C VAL A 128 -3.52 -1.81 0.27
N ILE A 129 -3.27 -0.51 0.21
CA ILE A 129 -4.25 0.56 0.34
C ILE A 129 -4.34 1.30 -0.99
N VAL A 130 -5.54 1.51 -1.48
CA VAL A 130 -5.87 2.36 -2.62
C VAL A 130 -6.50 3.63 -2.08
N MET A 131 -5.99 4.78 -2.51
CA MET A 131 -6.45 6.09 -2.06
C MET A 131 -6.35 7.12 -3.19
N GLU A 132 -6.94 8.29 -2.97
CA GLU A 132 -6.81 9.44 -3.85
C GLU A 132 -5.35 9.75 -4.16
N TYR A 133 -5.08 10.02 -5.44
CA TYR A 133 -3.80 10.53 -5.87
C TYR A 133 -3.77 12.05 -5.70
N ILE A 134 -2.76 12.57 -5.01
CA ILE A 134 -2.55 14.00 -4.85
C ILE A 134 -1.41 14.44 -5.78
N GLY A 135 -1.76 15.15 -6.84
CA GLY A 135 -0.84 15.59 -7.89
C GLY A 135 -1.60 15.79 -9.20
N ASP A 136 -0.86 15.86 -10.30
CA ASP A 136 -1.40 15.92 -11.66
C ASP A 136 -0.94 14.71 -12.50
N GLU A 137 -1.26 14.72 -13.79
CA GLU A 137 -0.91 13.64 -14.73
C GLU A 137 0.61 13.44 -14.88
N GLU A 138 1.40 14.48 -14.61
CA GLU A 138 2.86 14.46 -14.77
C GLU A 138 3.55 14.07 -13.46
N ILE A 139 3.19 14.71 -12.35
CA ILE A 139 3.92 14.60 -11.08
C ILE A 139 3.01 14.46 -9.86
N ALA A 140 3.52 13.74 -8.86
CA ALA A 140 2.91 13.71 -7.54
C ALA A 140 3.18 15.04 -6.84
N ALA A 141 2.25 15.46 -5.96
CA ALA A 141 2.44 16.68 -5.20
C ALA A 141 3.74 16.62 -4.36
N PRO A 142 4.54 17.69 -4.36
CA PRO A 142 5.82 17.70 -3.64
C PRO A 142 5.59 17.64 -2.12
N LEU A 143 6.57 17.06 -1.41
CA LEU A 143 6.58 17.08 0.05
C LEU A 143 6.77 18.52 0.56
N LEU A 144 6.15 18.86 1.69
CA LEU A 144 6.33 20.17 2.35
C LEU A 144 7.79 20.48 2.74
N LYS A 145 8.65 19.46 2.86
CA LYS A 145 10.09 19.58 3.12
C LYS A 145 10.97 19.23 1.91
N GLY A 146 10.40 19.19 0.71
CA GLY A 146 11.17 18.90 -0.52
C GLY A 146 12.17 20.01 -0.87
N PRO A 147 13.21 19.70 -1.67
CA PRO A 147 14.05 20.74 -2.24
C PRO A 147 13.20 21.52 -3.24
N PHE A 148 13.10 22.83 -3.05
CA PHE A 148 12.66 23.72 -4.13
C PHE A 148 13.75 23.80 -5.19
#